data_AF-A0AAF0EU47-F1
#
_entry.id   AF-A0AAF0EU47-F1
#
_cell.length_a   1.000
_cell.length_b   1.000
_cell.length_c   1.000
_cell.angle_alpha   90.00
_cell.angle_beta   90.00
_cell.angle_gamma   90.00
#
_symmetry.space_group_name_H-M   'P 1'
#
loop_
_entity.id
_entity.type
_entity.pdbx_description
1 polymer ?
#
loop_
_entity_poly.entity_id
_entity_poly.type
_entity_poly.pdbx_seq_one_letter_code
_entity_poly.pdbx_strand_id
1 'polypeptide(L)'
;MSLQRTLKYIQQGGFSKYWRDMQYIGDAKWGRMVGIDSNGNTYWENNEEQPGRTRWVDYKFHDFDSTQLDPIWHAWVSHTRCEPPSTDPVASHFERPWQSAQVA
;
A
#
# COMPACT_ATOMS: atom_id res chain seq x y z
N MET A 1 -19.90 7.86 -2.31
CA MET A 1 -19.17 8.50 -1.20
C MET A 1 -20.17 8.93 -0.15
N SER A 2 -20.26 8.26 1.00
CA SER A 2 -21.17 8.65 2.09
C SER A 2 -20.46 9.64 3.02
N LEU A 3 -21.13 10.74 3.39
CA LEU A 3 -20.61 11.70 4.38
C LEU A 3 -20.30 11.06 5.73
N GLN A 4 -20.99 9.97 6.07
CA GLN A 4 -20.72 9.22 7.31
C GLN A 4 -19.34 8.58 7.29
N ARG A 5 -18.86 8.15 6.11
CA ARG A 5 -17.54 7.53 5.95
C ARG A 5 -16.41 8.55 6.11
N THR A 6 -16.56 9.75 5.53
CA THR A 6 -15.54 10.81 5.66
C THR A 6 -15.43 11.31 7.10
N LEU A 7 -16.56 11.46 7.80
CA LEU A 7 -16.56 11.85 9.23
C LEU A 7 -15.90 10.79 10.12
N LYS A 8 -16.23 9.51 9.93
CA LYS A 8 -15.57 8.40 10.67
C LYS A 8 -14.06 8.37 10.41
N TYR A 9 -13.64 8.64 9.17
CA TYR A 9 -12.24 8.69 8.79
C TYR A 9 -11.48 9.80 9.51
N ILE A 10 -12.04 11.01 9.53
CA ILE A 10 -11.44 12.17 10.22
C ILE A 10 -11.32 11.90 11.72
N GLN A 11 -12.33 11.24 12.32
CA GLN A 11 -12.30 10.89 13.74
C GLN A 11 -11.22 9.85 14.06
N GLN A 12 -11.00 8.86 13.20
CA GLN A 12 -10.05 7.77 13.45
C GLN A 12 -8.61 8.11 13.06
N GLY A 13 -8.41 8.74 11.90
CA GLY A 13 -7.08 9.02 11.33
C GLY A 13 -6.53 10.42 11.64
N GLY A 14 -7.38 11.32 12.14
CA GLY A 14 -7.03 12.71 12.37
C GLY A 14 -7.04 13.57 11.10
N PHE A 15 -7.16 14.88 11.28
CA PHE A 15 -7.31 15.82 10.18
C PHE A 15 -6.08 15.91 9.26
N SER A 16 -4.87 15.81 9.82
CA SER A 16 -3.62 15.90 9.04
C SER A 16 -3.49 14.76 8.03
N LYS A 17 -3.79 13.52 8.47
CA LYS A 17 -3.79 12.35 7.58
C LYS A 17 -4.87 12.48 6.51
N TYR A 18 -6.09 12.85 6.91
CA TYR A 18 -7.17 13.12 5.96
C TYR A 18 -6.80 14.15 4.89
N TRP A 19 -6.16 15.25 5.28
CA TRP A 19 -5.73 16.29 4.35
C TRP A 19 -4.66 15.77 3.37
N ARG A 20 -3.69 14.99 3.85
CA ARG A 20 -2.68 14.35 2.99
C ARG A 20 -3.33 13.36 2.01
N ASP A 21 -4.17 12.46 2.51
CA ASP A 21 -4.83 11.46 1.67
C ASP A 21 -5.72 12.12 0.60
N MET A 22 -6.36 13.25 0.94
CA MET A 22 -7.14 14.04 -0.02
C MET A 22 -6.28 14.63 -1.15
N GLN A 23 -5.04 15.05 -0.87
CA GLN A 23 -4.16 15.63 -1.89
C GLN A 23 -3.50 14.57 -2.78
N TYR A 24 -3.15 13.41 -2.23
CA TYR A 24 -2.41 12.38 -2.95
C TYR A 24 -3.35 11.35 -3.59
N ILE A 25 -4.27 10.78 -2.80
CA ILE A 25 -5.16 9.69 -3.24
C ILE A 25 -6.47 10.27 -3.79
N GLY A 26 -6.90 11.45 -3.32
CA GLY A 26 -8.20 12.05 -3.68
C GLY A 26 -9.39 11.37 -3.01
N ASP A 27 -9.16 10.51 -2.02
CA ASP A 27 -10.17 9.72 -1.33
C ASP A 27 -9.83 9.54 0.15
N ALA A 28 -10.86 9.48 0.99
CA ALA A 28 -10.73 9.19 2.41
C ALA A 28 -10.84 7.68 2.63
N LYS A 29 -9.68 7.01 2.70
CA LYS A 29 -9.57 5.56 2.85
C LYS A 29 -8.81 5.19 4.12
N TRP A 30 -9.45 4.44 5.02
CA TRP A 30 -8.77 3.86 6.19
C TRP A 30 -8.59 2.40 6.01
N GLY A 31 -7.50 1.89 6.56
CA GLY A 31 -7.22 0.48 6.62
C GLY A 31 -6.10 0.19 7.60
N ARG A 32 -5.78 -1.09 7.71
CA ARG A 32 -4.63 -1.59 8.44
C ARG A 32 -3.38 -1.40 7.58
N MET A 33 -2.31 -0.91 8.20
CA MET A 33 -0.98 -0.89 7.58
C MET A 33 -0.44 -2.33 7.50
N VAL A 34 -0.15 -2.78 6.28
CA VAL A 34 0.30 -4.15 5.99
C VAL A 34 1.82 -4.24 5.96
N GLY A 35 2.48 -3.21 5.45
CA GLY A 35 3.93 -3.13 5.40
C GLY A 35 4.45 -1.93 4.62
N ILE A 36 5.77 -1.87 4.49
CA ILE A 36 6.51 -0.84 3.76
C ILE A 36 7.42 -1.56 2.78
N ASP A 37 7.54 -1.06 1.56
CA ASP A 37 8.51 -1.58 0.59
C ASP A 37 9.91 -0.99 0.79
N SER A 38 10.87 -1.47 -0.01
CA SER A 38 12.26 -0.98 0.03
C SER A 38 12.39 0.50 -0.36
N ASN A 39 11.47 0.98 -1.22
CA ASN A 39 11.41 2.36 -1.69
C ASN A 39 10.73 3.31 -0.67
N GLY A 40 10.12 2.75 0.38
CA GLY A 40 9.45 3.47 1.45
C GLY A 40 7.98 3.79 1.18
N ASN A 41 7.35 3.20 0.16
CA ASN A 41 5.91 3.25 -0.05
C ASN A 41 5.21 2.37 0.98
N THR A 42 4.05 2.83 1.46
CA THR A 42 3.30 2.11 2.50
C THR A 42 2.05 1.46 1.91
N TYR A 43 1.79 0.22 2.32
CA TYR A 43 0.70 -0.60 1.79
C TYR A 43 -0.39 -0.78 2.85
N TRP A 44 -1.63 -0.63 2.42
CA TRP A 44 -2.80 -0.60 3.29
C TRP A 44 -3.89 -1.55 2.79
N GLU A 45 -4.63 -2.15 3.72
CA GLU A 45 -5.73 -3.07 3.42
C GLU A 45 -6.97 -2.78 4.29
N ASN A 46 -8.15 -2.82 3.68
CA ASN A 46 -9.45 -2.79 4.34
C ASN A 46 -10.48 -3.63 3.57
N ASN A 47 -11.01 -4.67 4.22
CA ASN A 47 -12.00 -5.59 3.64
C ASN A 47 -13.45 -5.06 3.71
N GLU A 48 -13.70 -3.95 4.41
CA GLU A 48 -15.02 -3.30 4.44
C GLU A 48 -15.29 -2.48 3.16
N GLU A 49 -14.24 -2.24 2.37
CA GLU A 49 -14.33 -1.51 1.11
C GLU A 49 -14.89 -2.38 -0.02
N GLN A 50 -15.31 -1.72 -1.10
CA GLN A 50 -15.78 -2.41 -2.30
C GLN A 50 -14.66 -3.30 -2.89
N PRO A 51 -15.00 -4.48 -3.46
CA PRO A 51 -14.04 -5.33 -4.15
C PRO A 51 -13.24 -4.54 -5.20
N GLY A 52 -11.92 -4.70 -5.21
CA GLY A 52 -11.00 -3.93 -6.07
C GLY A 52 -10.54 -2.59 -5.50
N ARG A 53 -11.12 -2.12 -4.38
CA ARG A 53 -10.66 -0.93 -3.63
C ARG A 53 -10.17 -1.25 -2.22
N THR A 54 -10.12 -2.53 -1.87
CA THR A 54 -9.74 -3.02 -0.55
C THR A 54 -8.25 -2.84 -0.26
N ARG A 55 -7.40 -2.77 -1.28
CA ARG A 55 -5.95 -2.56 -1.16
C ARG A 55 -5.55 -1.27 -1.84
N TRP A 56 -4.61 -0.54 -1.27
CA TRP A 56 -3.99 0.62 -1.90
C TRP A 56 -2.58 0.85 -1.37
N VAL A 57 -1.84 1.67 -2.12
CA VAL A 57 -0.51 2.13 -1.77
C VAL A 57 -0.55 3.63 -1.51
N ASP A 58 0.18 4.09 -0.50
CA ASP A 58 0.51 5.49 -0.28
C ASP A 58 1.99 5.68 -0.62
N TYR A 59 2.24 6.43 -1.70
CA TYR A 59 3.56 6.68 -2.23
C TYR A 59 4.33 7.64 -1.33
N LYS A 60 5.63 7.39 -1.20
CA LYS A 60 6.52 8.27 -0.45
C LYS A 60 6.78 9.59 -1.18
N PHE A 61 6.95 9.51 -2.50
CA PHE A 61 7.29 10.65 -3.36
C PHE A 61 6.03 11.32 -3.94
N HIS A 62 6.14 12.62 -4.24
CA HIS A 62 5.04 13.40 -4.80
C HIS A 62 4.77 13.09 -6.28
N ASP A 63 5.83 12.83 -7.06
CA ASP A 63 5.71 12.33 -8.42
C ASP A 63 5.46 10.82 -8.37
N PHE A 64 4.22 10.44 -8.05
CA PHE A 64 3.83 9.04 -7.94
C PHE A 64 3.76 8.39 -9.32
N ASP A 65 4.43 7.24 -9.45
CA ASP A 65 4.36 6.40 -10.65
C ASP A 65 4.25 4.93 -10.23
N SER A 66 3.48 4.15 -10.99
CA SER A 66 3.28 2.73 -10.74
C SER A 66 4.57 1.92 -10.91
N THR A 67 5.56 2.46 -11.63
CA THR A 67 6.88 1.84 -11.82
C THR A 67 7.74 1.82 -10.55
N GLN A 68 7.40 2.65 -9.56
CA GLN A 68 8.14 2.75 -8.29
C GLN A 68 7.79 1.65 -7.30
N LEU A 69 6.80 0.82 -7.61
CA LEU A 69 6.36 -0.27 -6.75
C LEU A 69 7.29 -1.47 -6.87
N ASP A 70 7.66 -2.05 -5.73
CA ASP A 70 8.38 -3.30 -5.71
C ASP A 70 7.55 -4.41 -6.39
N PRO A 71 8.14 -5.28 -7.23
CA PRO A 71 7.37 -6.23 -8.06
C PRO A 71 6.47 -7.18 -7.26
N ILE A 72 6.93 -7.60 -6.08
CA ILE A 72 6.17 -8.49 -5.19
C ILE A 72 4.99 -7.75 -4.56
N TRP A 73 5.21 -6.51 -4.11
CA TRP A 73 4.16 -5.66 -3.57
C TRP A 73 3.15 -5.26 -4.65
N HIS A 74 3.60 -5.05 -5.89
CA HIS A 74 2.74 -4.85 -7.05
C HIS A 74 1.84 -6.07 -7.29
N ALA A 75 2.37 -7.30 -7.22
CA ALA A 75 1.55 -8.51 -7.34
C ALA A 75 0.48 -8.63 -6.24
N TRP A 76 0.77 -8.17 -5.02
CA TRP A 76 -0.19 -8.18 -3.92
C TRP A 76 -1.29 -7.12 -4.07
N VAL A 77 -0.94 -5.88 -4.44
CA VAL A 77 -1.91 -4.80 -4.63
C VAL A 77 -2.82 -5.05 -5.84
N SER A 78 -2.32 -5.72 -6.88
CA SER A 78 -3.11 -6.16 -8.04
C SER A 78 -3.96 -7.42 -7.79
N HIS A 79 -4.03 -7.92 -6.55
CA HIS A 79 -4.77 -9.13 -6.19
C HIS A 79 -4.27 -10.44 -6.85
N THR A 80 -3.07 -10.46 -7.44
CA THR A 80 -2.46 -11.68 -7.95
C THR A 80 -2.07 -12.63 -6.82
N ARG A 81 -1.67 -12.07 -5.66
CA ARG A 81 -1.36 -12.83 -4.44
C ARG A 81 -2.35 -12.50 -3.32
N CYS A 82 -2.72 -13.53 -2.56
CA CYS A 82 -3.57 -13.38 -1.38
C CYS A 82 -2.79 -12.74 -0.22
N GLU A 83 -1.62 -13.31 0.09
CA GLU A 83 -0.80 -12.90 1.23
C GLU A 83 0.19 -11.78 0.85
N PRO A 84 0.42 -10.82 1.76
CA PRO A 84 1.44 -9.80 1.56
C PRO A 84 2.85 -10.36 1.78
N PRO A 85 3.88 -9.75 1.20
CA PRO A 85 5.27 -10.18 1.40
C PRO A 85 5.79 -10.03 2.82
N SER A 86 5.09 -9.28 3.68
CA SER A 86 5.39 -9.21 5.11
C SER A 86 5.04 -10.50 5.85
N THR A 87 4.11 -11.30 5.33
CA THR A 87 3.67 -12.57 5.93
C THR A 87 4.23 -13.79 5.21
N ASP A 88 4.34 -13.73 3.88
CA ASP A 88 4.80 -14.87 3.06
C ASP A 88 6.34 -14.96 3.04
N PRO A 89 6.94 -16.01 3.63
CA PRO A 89 8.40 -16.19 3.66
C PRO A 89 9.00 -16.45 2.26
N VAL A 90 8.22 -16.94 1.30
CA VAL A 90 8.70 -17.15 -0.07
C VAL A 90 8.76 -15.81 -0.82
N ALA A 91 7.79 -14.94 -0.58
CA ALA A 91 7.75 -13.60 -1.17
C ALA A 91 8.86 -12.69 -0.62
N SER A 92 9.19 -12.82 0.66
CA SER A 92 10.26 -12.02 1.29
C SER A 92 11.65 -12.37 0.76
N HIS A 93 11.88 -13.62 0.36
CA HIS A 93 13.15 -14.12 -0.18
C HIS A 93 13.16 -14.23 -1.71
N PHE A 94 12.32 -13.45 -2.41
CA PHE A 94 12.32 -13.44 -3.87
C PHE A 94 13.55 -12.70 -4.41
N GLU A 95 14.70 -13.32 -4.30
CA GLU A 95 15.95 -12.88 -4.92
C GLU A 95 16.22 -13.75 -6.13
N ARG A 96 16.38 -13.11 -7.29
CA ARG A 96 16.91 -13.82 -8.46
C ARG A 96 18.41 -14.02 -8.26
N PRO A 97 18.99 -15.13 -8.74
CA PRO A 97 20.39 -15.44 -8.51
C PRO A 97 21.38 -14.40 -9.09
N TRP A 98 20.93 -13.54 -10.01
CA TRP A 98 21.71 -12.42 -10.55
C TRP A 98 21.42 -11.06 -9.89
N GLN A 99 20.46 -10.98 -8.97
CA GLN A 99 20.12 -9.75 -8.23
C GLN A 99 20.92 -9.60 -6.93
N SER A 100 21.31 -10.70 -6.29
CA SER A 100 22.27 -10.65 -5.18
C SER A 100 23.62 -10.21 -5.75
N ALA A 101 24.04 -8.98 -5.43
CA ALA A 101 25.35 -8.49 -5.82
C ALA A 101 26.42 -9.47 -5.30
N GLN A 102 27.27 -9.91 -6.22
CA GLN A 102 28.40 -10.79 -5.98
C GLN A 102 29.20 -10.30 -4.78
N VAL A 103 29.31 -11.12 -3.74
CA VAL A 103 30.27 -10.90 -2.66
C VAL A 103 31.66 -11.03 -3.29
N ALA A 104 32.37 -9.90 -3.39
CA ALA A 104 33.81 -9.87 -3.62
C ALA A 104 34.52 -9.89 -2.28
#